data_AF-A0A9Q1FFX5-F1
#
_entry.id   AF-A0A9Q1FFX5-F1
#
_cell.length_a   1.000
_cell.length_b   1.000
_cell.length_c   1.000
_cell.angle_alpha   90.00
_cell.angle_beta   90.00
_cell.angle_gamma   90.00
#
_symmetry.space_group_name_H-M   'P 1'
#
loop_
_entity.id
_entity.type
_entity.pdbx_description
1 polymer ?
#
loop_
_entity_poly.entity_id
_entity_poly.type
_entity_poly.pdbx_seq_one_letter_code
_entity_poly.pdbx_strand_id
1 'polypeptide(L)' 'LKILLIICASCFECRAEDTVTQSTRDVIAFKGESVTLGCTYSTTNTVSDHFWYIQYPNAFPKHMLTRSTYGTK' A
#
# COMPACT_ATOMS: atom_id res chain seq x y z
N LEU A 1 38.59 -8.78 -1.97
CA LEU A 1 38.04 -8.13 -0.76
C LEU A 1 37.61 -6.67 -1.00
N LYS A 2 38.46 -5.80 -1.57
CA LYS A 2 38.09 -4.40 -1.93
C LYS A 2 36.92 -4.27 -2.92
N ILE A 3 36.79 -5.20 -3.88
CA ILE A 3 35.71 -5.20 -4.89
C ILE A 3 34.34 -5.52 -4.28
N LEU A 4 34.28 -6.31 -3.19
CA LEU A 4 33.01 -6.69 -2.56
C LEU A 4 32.35 -5.50 -1.81
N LEU A 5 33.16 -4.59 -1.28
CA LEU A 5 32.70 -3.40 -0.55
C LEU A 5 32.03 -2.35 -1.46
N ILE A 6 32.43 -2.27 -2.73
CA ILE A 6 31.93 -1.26 -3.68
C ILE A 6 30.51 -1.59 -4.13
N ILE A 7 30.17 -2.88 -4.28
CA ILE A 7 28.83 -3.33 -4.68
C ILE A 7 27.80 -3.08 -3.57
N CYS A 8 28.24 -3.05 -2.30
CA CYS A 8 27.36 -2.80 -1.15
C CYS A 8 27.01 -1.31 -0.98
N ALA A 9 27.82 -0.39 -1.52
CA ALA A 9 27.63 1.06 -1.40
C ALA A 9 26.74 1.66 -2.51
N SER A 10 26.47 0.91 -3.59
CA SER A 10 25.59 1.32 -4.67
C SER A 10 24.18 0.74 -4.56
N CYS A 11 23.74 0.35 -3.35
CA CYS A 11 22.32 0.28 -3.06
C CYS A 11 21.82 1.73 -3.09
N PHE A 12 21.57 2.22 -4.31
CA PHE A 12 20.79 3.41 -4.58
C PHE A 12 19.64 3.38 -3.60
N GLU A 13 19.61 4.39 -2.74
CA GLU A 13 18.69 4.50 -1.63
C GLU A 13 17.31 3.97 -2.05
N CYS A 14 16.87 2.86 -1.45
CA CYS A 14 15.49 2.43 -1.53
C CYS A 14 14.65 3.49 -0.81
N ARG A 15 14.44 4.64 -1.46
CA ARG A 15 13.53 5.68 -1.01
C ARG A 15 12.14 5.16 -1.36
N ALA A 16 11.51 4.46 -0.41
CA ALA A 16 10.06 4.29 -0.44
C ALA A 16 9.45 5.67 -0.18
N GLU A 17 9.26 6.45 -1.25
CA GLU A 17 8.72 7.81 -1.19
C GLU A 17 7.21 7.80 -0.89
N ASP A 18 6.53 6.75 -1.36
CA ASP A 18 5.13 6.52 -1.09
C ASP A 18 4.93 5.64 0.16
N THR A 19 4.00 6.04 1.02
CA THR A 19 3.65 5.27 2.23
C THR A 19 2.15 4.99 2.28
N VAL A 20 1.79 3.83 2.82
CA VAL A 20 0.40 3.42 3.05
C VAL A 20 0.28 2.93 4.49
N THR A 21 -0.62 3.55 5.25
CA THR A 21 -0.90 3.21 6.65
C THR A 21 -2.37 2.80 6.78
N GLN A 22 -2.61 1.55 7.14
CA GLN A 22 -3.96 1.08 7.52
C GLN A 22 -4.17 1.34 9.01
N SER A 23 -5.16 2.16 9.35
CA SER A 23 -5.34 2.66 10.72
C SER A 23 -5.75 1.56 11.70
N THR A 24 -6.44 0.53 11.21
CA THR A 24 -6.97 -0.56 12.04
C THR A 24 -6.44 -1.89 11.52
N ARG A 25 -5.89 -2.71 12.43
CA ARG A 25 -5.41 -4.06 12.10
C ARG A 25 -6.57 -5.05 11.98
N ASP A 26 -7.46 -5.04 12.96
CA ASP A 26 -8.59 -5.97 13.05
C ASP A 26 -9.89 -5.19 13.26
N VAL A 27 -10.90 -5.50 12.45
CA VAL A 27 -12.26 -4.96 12.59
C VAL A 27 -13.22 -6.13 12.78
N ILE A 28 -13.99 -6.08 13.86
CA ILE A 28 -15.02 -7.07 14.18
C ILE A 28 -16.37 -6.44 13.85
N ALA A 29 -17.21 -7.16 13.11
CA ALA A 29 -18.56 -6.75 12.78
C ALA A 29 -19.50 -7.96 12.76
N PHE A 30 -20.79 -7.70 12.97
CA PHE A 30 -21.82 -8.73 12.89
C PHE A 30 -22.26 -8.95 11.44
N LYS A 31 -22.85 -10.12 11.18
CA LYS A 31 -23.37 -10.45 9.85
C LYS A 31 -24.43 -9.43 9.42
N GLY A 32 -24.24 -8.85 8.25
CA GLY A 32 -25.15 -7.85 7.68
C GLY A 32 -24.75 -6.41 8.00
N GLU A 33 -23.78 -6.19 8.88
CA GLU A 33 -23.23 -4.86 9.11
C GLU A 33 -22.23 -4.48 8.01
N SER A 34 -22.14 -3.17 7.77
CA SER A 34 -21.12 -2.61 6.89
C SER A 34 -19.89 -2.22 7.69
N VAL A 35 -18.71 -2.47 7.13
CA VAL A 35 -17.43 -2.08 7.72
C VAL A 35 -16.71 -1.10 6.81
N THR A 36 -16.03 -0.13 7.42
CA THR A 36 -15.17 0.83 6.71
C THR A 36 -13.73 0.61 7.15
N LEU A 37 -12.85 0.27 6.20
CA LEU A 37 -11.42 0.13 6.45
C LEU A 37 -10.71 1.45 6.14
N GLY A 38 -10.07 2.03 7.16
CA GLY A 38 -9.32 3.27 7.03
C GLY A 38 -7.94 3.04 6.40
N CYS A 39 -7.57 3.90 5.46
CA CYS A 39 -6.25 3.94 4.85
C CYS A 39 -5.79 5.38 4.66
N THR A 40 -4.58 5.67 5.10
CA THR A 40 -3.89 6.94 4.85
C THR A 40 -2.71 6.66 3.95
N TYR A 41 -2.62 7.38 2.84
CA TYR A 41 -1.49 7.31 1.93
C TYR A 41 -0.75 8.65 1.92
N SER A 42 0.56 8.59 1.71
CA SER A 42 1.38 9.76 1.43
C SER A 42 2.14 9.48 0.14
N THR A 43 2.05 10.41 -0.81
CA THR A 43 2.75 10.32 -2.10
C THR A 43 3.12 11.73 -2.54
N THR A 44 4.20 11.85 -3.33
CA THR A 44 4.58 13.11 -3.97
C THR A 44 3.95 13.27 -5.36
N ASN A 45 3.25 12.24 -5.84
CA ASN A 45 2.57 12.28 -7.13
C ASN A 45 1.29 13.12 -7.10
N THR A 46 1.10 13.92 -8.14
CA THR A 46 -0.11 14.76 -8.31
C THR A 46 -1.35 13.97 -8.68
N VAL A 47 -1.16 12.79 -9.29
CA VAL A 47 -2.20 11.82 -9.61
C VAL A 47 -1.73 10.46 -9.12
N SER A 48 -2.62 9.74 -8.43
CA SER A 48 -2.32 8.48 -7.77
C SER A 48 -3.52 7.55 -7.85
N ASP A 49 -3.27 6.30 -8.22
CA ASP A 49 -4.27 5.24 -8.21
C ASP A 49 -4.10 4.41 -6.95
N HIS A 50 -5.20 4.25 -6.20
CA HIS A 50 -5.25 3.47 -4.98
C HIS A 50 -5.98 2.17 -5.23
N PHE A 51 -5.33 1.07 -4.88
CA PHE A 51 -5.87 -0.27 -5.09
C PHE A 51 -6.16 -0.93 -3.75
N TRP A 52 -7.34 -1.55 -3.64
CA TRP A 52 -7.73 -2.36 -2.50
C TRP A 52 -7.80 -3.82 -2.91
N TYR A 53 -7.23 -4.67 -2.06
CA TYR A 53 -7.21 -6.11 -2.24
C TYR A 53 -7.76 -6.80 -1.00
N ILE A 54 -8.47 -7.90 -1.21
CA ILE A 54 -8.81 -8.86 -0.16
C ILE A 54 -7.88 -10.06 -0.26
N GLN A 55 -7.38 -10.52 0.88
CA GLN A 55 -6.58 -11.73 0.95
C GLN A 55 -7.19 -12.68 1.98
N TYR A 56 -7.59 -13.86 1.51
CA TYR A 56 -7.99 -14.96 2.39
C TYR A 56 -6.76 -15.76 2.84
N PRO A 57 -6.84 -16.49 3.96
CA PRO A 57 -5.75 -17.35 4.41
C PRO A 57 -5.27 -18.29 3.29
N ASN A 58 -3.96 -18.29 3.03
CA ASN A 58 -3.30 -19.09 1.98
C ASN A 58 -3.74 -18.80 0.53
N ALA A 59 -4.45 -17.71 0.27
CA ALA A 59 -4.82 -17.28 -1.07
C ALA A 59 -3.96 -16.11 -1.56
N PHE A 60 -3.94 -15.92 -2.87
CA PHE A 60 -3.36 -14.71 -3.47
C PHE A 60 -4.31 -13.51 -3.27
N PRO A 61 -3.78 -12.27 -3.19
CA PRO A 61 -4.61 -11.08 -3.11
C PRO A 61 -5.55 -10.94 -4.32
N LYS A 62 -6.83 -10.70 -4.06
CA LYS A 62 -7.85 -10.45 -5.09
C LYS A 62 -8.23 -8.98 -5.09
N HIS A 63 -8.21 -8.36 -6.27
CA HIS A 63 -8.62 -6.97 -6.45
C HIS A 63 -10.08 -6.76 -6.05
N MET A 64 -10.35 -5.68 -5.32
CA MET A 64 -11.69 -5.27 -4.90
C MET A 64 -12.10 -3.93 -5.51
N LEU A 65 -11.21 -2.93 -5.43
CA LEU A 65 -11.53 -1.55 -5.76
C LEU A 65 -10.29 -0.82 -6.26
N THR A 66 -10.48 0.04 -7.26
CA THR A 66 -9.51 1.05 -7.67
C THR A 66 -10.12 2.43 -7.46
N ARG A 67 -9.35 3.35 -6.92
CA ARG A 67 -9.71 4.77 -6.80
C ARG A 67 -8.60 5.64 -7.35
N SER A 68 -8.88 6.30 -8.47
CA SER A 68 -7.98 7.30 -9.03
C SER A 68 -8.25 8.68 -8.41
N THR A 69 -7.19 9.46 -8.21
CA THR A 69 -7.32 10.89 -7.93
C THR A 69 -7.37 11.74 -9.21
N TYR A 70 -7.35 11.10 -10.39
CA TYR A 70 -7.51 11.80 -11.65
C TYR A 70 -8.87 12.52 -11.72
N GLY A 71 -8.84 13.85 -11.93
CA GLY A 71 -10.03 14.69 -12.02
C GLY A 71 -10.68 15.08 -10.68
N THR A 72 -10.14 14.66 -9.54
CA THR A 72 -10.54 15.21 -8.24
C THR A 72 -9.70 16.46 -7.94
N LYS A 73 -10.16 17.60 -8.49
CA LYS A 73 -9.82 18.93 -7.96
C LYS A 73 -10.99 19.45 -7.14
#